data_AF-A0A9P5V2A6-F1
#
_entry.id   AF-A0A9P5V2A6-F1
#
_cell.length_a   1.000
_cell.length_b   1.000
_cell.length_c   1.000
_cell.angle_alpha   90.00
_cell.angle_beta   90.00
_cell.angle_gamma   90.00
#
_symmetry.space_group_name_H-M   'P 1'
#
loop_
_entity.id
_entity.type
_entity.pdbx_description
1 polymer ?
#
loop_
_entity_poly.entity_id
_entity_poly.type
_entity_poly.pdbx_seq_one_letter_code
_entity_poly.pdbx_strand_id
1 'polypeptide(L)'
;MTATTNVFLDKQEYGKDKVRLLKVHKDTKIHRVDDLTIRCLLSGAEFTTSYTEASNKRVVATDSIKNTCYILAKSSKNVDTLELFAGELANHFLNTYNWVEGAHVTIIRHRWARMNIDGKPHNHSFWRDGEETRQTDLFVKRGPNGLRTVVALKSAIAGLLVLKTTGSSFEDFVRDEYTTLAETKDRILSTCVDATWEFNVPAVKTEHFAGHLAQIPFNNIYDSVRDVTCKTFAEDESASVQATLYKMATQSIQNWKWLDRVSYALPNRHFFAVDLSYFRGTKNLQEHADVYQPLADPSGLITATVARAPGSHARL
;
A
#
# COMPACT_ATOMS: atom_id res chain seq x y z
N MET A 1 36.67 36.94 -3.44
CA MET A 1 35.53 36.93 -4.39
C MET A 1 34.84 35.59 -4.25
N THR A 2 33.84 35.49 -3.37
CA THR A 2 33.04 34.27 -3.21
C THR A 2 32.17 34.13 -4.44
N ALA A 3 32.36 33.05 -5.19
CA ALA A 3 31.54 32.73 -6.36
C ALA A 3 30.06 32.77 -5.96
N THR A 4 29.31 33.70 -6.56
CA THR A 4 27.84 33.75 -6.47
C THR A 4 27.31 32.43 -7.02
N THR A 5 26.98 31.53 -6.12
CA THR A 5 26.45 30.22 -6.48
C THR A 5 25.01 30.46 -6.93
N ASN A 6 24.76 30.34 -8.23
CA ASN A 6 23.43 30.54 -8.84
C ASN A 6 22.54 29.30 -8.66
N VAL A 7 22.44 28.79 -7.43
CA VAL A 7 21.68 27.59 -7.07
C VAL A 7 21.05 27.78 -5.69
N PHE A 8 19.90 27.15 -5.45
CA PHE A 8 19.21 27.16 -4.16
C PHE A 8 18.62 25.78 -3.83
N LEU A 9 18.33 25.53 -2.55
CA LEU A 9 17.68 24.31 -2.09
C LEU A 9 16.16 24.43 -2.29
N ASP A 10 15.63 23.79 -3.33
CA ASP A 10 14.19 23.87 -3.69
C ASP A 10 13.27 23.09 -2.72
N LYS A 11 13.64 21.84 -2.41
CA LYS A 11 12.89 20.99 -1.47
C LYS A 11 13.86 20.12 -0.67
N GLN A 12 13.52 19.88 0.60
CA GLN A 12 14.23 18.92 1.43
C GLN A 12 13.27 18.16 2.35
N GLU A 13 13.66 16.93 2.66
CA GLU A 13 13.14 16.12 3.75
C GLU A 13 14.26 15.18 4.22
N TYR A 14 14.30 14.89 5.51
CA TYR A 14 15.26 13.93 6.08
C TYR A 14 14.64 13.19 7.26
N GLY A 15 15.21 12.04 7.62
CA GLY A 15 14.79 11.36 8.83
C GLY A 15 15.36 9.95 8.94
N LYS A 16 14.54 8.99 9.38
CA LYS A 16 14.95 7.60 9.55
C LYS A 16 14.08 6.67 8.72
N ASP A 17 14.73 5.74 8.05
CA ASP A 17 14.10 4.69 7.25
C ASP A 17 14.38 3.31 7.84
N LYS A 18 13.56 2.32 7.46
CA LYS A 18 13.71 0.90 7.84
C LYS A 18 13.76 0.63 9.35
N VAL A 19 13.05 1.42 10.16
CA VAL A 19 12.93 1.16 11.60
C VAL A 19 12.08 -0.09 11.81
N ARG A 20 12.71 -1.22 12.15
CA ARG A 20 12.02 -2.46 12.50
C ARG A 20 11.46 -2.40 13.92
N LEU A 21 10.21 -2.82 14.08
CA LEU A 21 9.51 -2.88 15.35
C LEU A 21 8.55 -4.07 15.38
N LEU A 22 8.59 -4.87 16.45
CA LEU A 22 7.58 -5.88 16.74
C LEU A 22 6.84 -5.48 18.03
N LYS A 23 5.53 -5.31 17.98
CA LYS A 23 4.69 -5.15 19.16
C LYS A 23 3.89 -6.42 19.40
N VAL A 24 3.98 -6.95 20.62
CA VAL A 24 3.15 -8.08 21.08
C VAL A 24 2.09 -7.54 22.04
N HIS A 25 0.82 -7.75 21.70
CA HIS A 25 -0.32 -7.41 22.54
C HIS A 25 -0.66 -8.63 23.40
N LYS A 26 -0.55 -8.48 24.72
CA LYS A 26 -0.73 -9.57 25.71
C LYS A 26 -1.87 -9.27 26.69
N ASP A 27 -2.86 -8.51 26.23
CA ASP A 27 -4.01 -8.09 27.05
C ASP A 27 -4.92 -9.27 27.42
N THR A 28 -4.80 -10.39 26.69
CA THR A 28 -5.49 -11.66 26.95
C THR A 28 -4.53 -12.84 26.83
N LYS A 29 -4.99 -14.06 27.14
CA LYS A 29 -4.23 -15.30 26.87
C LYS A 29 -3.95 -15.54 25.37
N ILE A 30 -4.73 -14.91 24.49
CA ILE A 30 -4.54 -14.95 23.05
C ILE A 30 -3.73 -13.71 22.67
N HIS A 31 -2.44 -13.91 22.40
CA HIS A 31 -1.54 -12.83 22.01
C HIS A 31 -1.81 -12.38 20.57
N ARG A 32 -1.62 -11.10 20.26
CA ARG A 32 -1.57 -10.56 18.88
C ARG A 32 -0.21 -9.95 18.60
N VAL A 33 0.18 -9.86 17.34
CA VAL A 33 1.48 -9.29 16.93
C VAL A 33 1.33 -8.29 15.79
N ASP A 34 2.12 -7.22 15.85
CA ASP A 34 2.33 -6.23 14.79
C ASP A 34 3.82 -6.15 14.48
N ASP A 35 4.26 -6.70 13.35
CA ASP A 35 5.64 -6.63 12.84
C ASP A 35 5.70 -5.53 11.78
N LEU A 36 6.34 -4.41 12.10
CA LEU A 36 6.31 -3.18 11.34
C LEU A 36 7.71 -2.78 10.84
N THR A 37 7.75 -2.19 9.65
CA THR A 37 8.85 -1.35 9.17
C THR A 37 8.34 0.08 9.05
N ILE A 38 8.97 1.03 9.74
CA ILE A 38 8.55 2.43 9.79
C ILE A 38 9.60 3.33 9.15
N ARG A 39 9.13 4.30 8.36
CA ARG A 39 9.90 5.45 7.88
C ARG A 39 9.26 6.73 8.39
N CYS A 40 10.07 7.65 8.90
CA CYS A 40 9.64 9.00 9.28
C CYS A 40 10.60 10.02 8.67
N LEU A 41 10.07 10.92 7.85
CA LEU A 41 10.79 12.04 7.24
C LEU A 41 10.16 13.37 7.71
N LEU A 42 11.01 14.34 8.00
CA LEU A 42 10.66 15.68 8.47
C LEU A 42 11.07 16.72 7.43
N SER A 43 10.26 17.75 7.24
CA SER A 43 10.52 18.87 6.35
C SER A 43 10.18 20.22 7.00
N GLY A 44 10.76 21.30 6.50
CA GLY A 44 10.58 22.67 6.98
C GLY A 44 11.75 23.59 6.61
N ALA A 45 11.50 24.90 6.52
CA ALA A 45 12.49 25.87 6.05
C ALA A 45 13.70 25.98 7.00
N GLU A 46 13.48 25.81 8.30
CA GLU A 46 14.51 25.89 9.35
C GLU A 46 15.58 24.79 9.27
N PHE A 47 15.38 23.76 8.45
CA PHE A 47 16.41 22.76 8.17
C PHE A 47 17.40 23.20 7.09
N THR A 48 17.12 24.27 6.32
CA THR A 48 17.97 24.74 5.20
C THR A 48 19.41 24.96 5.62
N THR A 49 19.62 25.59 6.78
CA THR A 49 20.97 25.89 7.30
C THR A 49 21.80 24.65 7.59
N SER A 50 21.19 23.47 7.77
CA SER A 50 21.95 22.21 7.89
C SER A 50 22.62 21.81 6.58
N TYR A 51 22.03 22.19 5.43
CA TYR A 51 22.56 21.91 4.10
C TYR A 51 23.50 23.03 3.63
N THR A 52 23.11 24.29 3.83
CA THR A 52 23.79 25.44 3.23
C THR A 52 24.91 26.02 4.10
N GLU A 53 24.83 25.81 5.42
CA GLU A 53 25.73 26.43 6.40
C GLU A 53 26.35 25.41 7.38
N ALA A 54 26.14 24.11 7.14
CA ALA A 54 26.57 23.02 8.03
C ALA A 54 26.10 23.19 9.50
N SER A 55 24.95 23.84 9.71
CA SER A 55 24.39 24.09 11.04
C SER A 55 23.41 23.01 11.47
N ASN A 56 23.78 22.22 12.47
CA ASN A 56 22.92 21.16 13.01
C ASN A 56 21.92 21.62 14.08
N LYS A 57 21.83 22.92 14.39
CA LYS A 57 21.04 23.45 15.53
C LYS A 57 19.57 23.06 15.50
N ARG A 58 18.98 22.93 14.30
CA ARG A 58 17.57 22.57 14.09
C ARG A 58 17.37 21.10 13.76
N VAL A 59 18.44 20.34 13.60
CA VAL A 59 18.37 18.92 13.20
C VAL A 59 17.93 18.08 14.39
N VAL A 60 16.79 17.41 14.23
CA VAL A 60 16.37 16.30 15.08
C VAL A 60 17.17 15.09 14.63
N ALA A 61 18.14 14.66 15.43
CA ALA A 61 18.99 13.53 15.07
C ALA A 61 18.13 12.33 14.63
N THR A 62 18.53 11.68 13.54
CA THR A 62 17.73 10.57 12.99
C THR A 62 17.63 9.41 13.98
N ASP A 63 18.64 9.25 14.86
CA ASP A 63 18.56 8.30 15.99
C ASP A 63 17.43 8.65 16.98
N SER A 64 17.21 9.94 17.27
CA SER A 64 16.08 10.39 18.08
C SER A 64 14.75 10.06 17.42
N ILE A 65 14.63 10.19 16.10
CA ILE A 65 13.43 9.77 15.34
C ILE A 65 13.17 8.27 15.51
N LYS A 66 14.21 7.43 15.41
CA LYS A 66 14.12 5.98 15.70
C LYS A 66 13.63 5.72 17.13
N ASN A 67 14.20 6.42 18.12
CA ASN A 67 13.81 6.29 19.52
C ASN A 67 12.35 6.71 19.73
N THR A 68 11.88 7.79 19.08
CA THR A 68 10.48 8.21 19.09
C THR A 68 9.55 7.10 18.58
N CYS A 69 9.90 6.40 17.50
CA CYS A 69 9.10 5.27 17.02
C CYS A 69 8.90 4.19 18.11
N TYR A 70 9.97 3.82 18.82
CA TYR A 70 9.89 2.82 19.89
C TYR A 70 9.09 3.31 21.10
N ILE A 71 9.33 4.55 21.54
CA ILE A 71 8.66 5.14 22.70
C ILE A 71 7.16 5.27 22.44
N LEU A 72 6.76 5.81 21.28
CA LEU A 72 5.34 5.96 20.95
C LEU A 72 4.66 4.62 20.73
N ALA A 73 5.31 3.64 20.10
CA ALA A 73 4.75 2.29 19.98
C ALA A 73 4.50 1.65 21.35
N LYS A 74 5.35 1.91 22.35
CA LYS A 74 5.17 1.39 23.71
C LYS A 74 3.93 1.96 24.40
N SER A 75 3.65 3.26 24.25
CA SER A 75 2.52 3.93 24.92
C SER A 75 1.21 3.93 24.11
N SER A 76 1.30 3.77 22.79
CA SER A 76 0.16 3.84 21.88
C SER A 76 -0.79 2.65 22.03
N LYS A 77 -2.09 2.91 21.90
CA LYS A 77 -3.12 1.87 21.75
C LYS A 77 -3.45 1.56 20.29
N ASN A 78 -2.90 2.33 19.35
CA ASN A 78 -3.31 2.36 17.95
C ASN A 78 -2.32 1.66 17.00
N VAL A 79 -1.28 1.00 17.51
CA VAL A 79 -0.25 0.32 16.69
C VAL A 79 -0.85 -0.74 15.75
N ASP A 80 -2.00 -1.32 16.10
CA ASP A 80 -2.72 -2.27 15.26
C ASP A 80 -3.58 -1.60 14.16
N THR A 81 -3.63 -0.27 14.11
CA THR A 81 -4.27 0.52 13.06
C THR A 81 -3.25 1.51 12.48
N LEU A 82 -2.58 1.11 11.40
CA LEU A 82 -1.36 1.77 10.93
C LEU A 82 -1.54 3.27 10.68
N GLU A 83 -2.67 3.65 10.11
CA GLU A 83 -3.04 5.02 9.75
C GLU A 83 -3.14 5.91 10.99
N LEU A 84 -3.72 5.38 12.09
CA LEU A 84 -3.78 6.07 13.37
C LEU A 84 -2.40 6.20 14.01
N PHE A 85 -1.60 5.13 13.98
CA PHE A 85 -0.25 5.17 14.54
C PHE A 85 0.69 6.10 13.75
N ALA A 86 0.56 6.12 12.42
CA ALA A 86 1.24 7.11 11.58
C ALA A 86 0.81 8.53 11.95
N GLY A 87 -0.48 8.74 12.22
CA GLY A 87 -1.02 10.01 12.71
C GLY A 87 -0.43 10.45 14.04
N GLU A 88 -0.27 9.53 14.99
CA GLU A 88 0.39 9.79 16.28
C GLU A 88 1.86 10.19 16.12
N LEU A 89 2.61 9.46 15.28
CA LEU A 89 4.01 9.78 14.96
C LEU A 89 4.13 11.17 14.32
N ALA A 90 3.35 11.43 13.27
CA ALA A 90 3.37 12.71 12.57
C ALA A 90 3.00 13.87 13.51
N ASN A 91 1.92 13.71 14.30
CA ASN A 91 1.47 14.74 15.23
C ASN A 91 2.47 14.98 16.36
N HIS A 92 3.18 13.95 16.84
CA HIS A 92 4.25 14.11 17.82
C HIS A 92 5.36 15.04 17.30
N PHE A 93 5.89 14.80 16.11
CA PHE A 93 6.95 15.65 15.54
C PHE A 93 6.46 17.08 15.32
N LEU A 94 5.23 17.25 14.82
CA LEU A 94 4.60 18.54 14.59
C LEU A 94 4.13 19.24 15.89
N ASN A 95 4.11 18.59 17.05
CA ASN A 95 3.79 19.25 18.32
C ASN A 95 5.07 19.56 19.11
N THR A 96 6.07 18.69 19.01
CA THR A 96 7.31 18.79 19.78
C THR A 96 8.26 19.84 19.22
N TYR A 97 8.37 19.93 17.89
CA TYR A 97 9.33 20.79 17.22
C TYR A 97 8.58 21.88 16.44
N ASN A 98 8.56 23.11 16.97
CA ASN A 98 7.80 24.21 16.39
C ASN A 98 8.29 24.61 14.98
N TRP A 99 9.56 24.33 14.65
CA TRP A 99 10.17 24.58 13.34
C TRP A 99 9.96 23.46 12.31
N VAL A 100 9.41 22.30 12.71
CA VAL A 100 9.02 21.24 11.77
C VAL A 100 7.70 21.62 11.12
N GLU A 101 7.67 21.70 9.80
CA GLU A 101 6.49 22.09 9.01
C GLU A 101 5.76 20.88 8.43
N GLY A 102 6.49 19.81 8.10
CA GLY A 102 5.93 18.59 7.54
C GLY A 102 6.49 17.33 8.20
N ALA A 103 5.63 16.33 8.39
CA ALA A 103 5.98 14.99 8.85
C ALA A 103 5.35 13.94 7.93
N HIS A 104 6.20 13.16 7.27
CA HIS A 104 5.83 12.09 6.35
C HIS A 104 6.18 10.75 6.96
N VAL A 105 5.16 9.95 7.25
CA VAL A 105 5.28 8.65 7.92
C VAL A 105 4.76 7.56 6.99
N THR A 106 5.61 6.59 6.69
CA THR A 106 5.22 5.37 5.96
C THR A 106 5.37 4.19 6.91
N ILE A 107 4.36 3.32 6.97
CA ILE A 107 4.39 2.11 7.81
C ILE A 107 4.03 0.91 6.94
N ILE A 108 4.87 -0.11 6.97
CA ILE A 108 4.64 -1.42 6.34
C ILE A 108 4.43 -2.43 7.46
N ARG A 109 3.28 -3.12 7.48
CA ARG A 109 3.04 -4.29 8.31
C ARG A 109 3.35 -5.56 7.55
N HIS A 110 4.21 -6.37 8.14
CA HIS A 110 4.50 -7.73 7.72
C HIS A 110 3.47 -8.69 8.29
N ARG A 111 3.01 -9.61 7.45
CA ARG A 111 1.95 -10.53 7.80
C ARG A 111 2.44 -11.66 8.71
N TRP A 112 1.63 -11.98 9.73
CA TRP A 112 1.80 -13.12 10.62
C TRP A 112 0.45 -13.79 10.82
N ALA A 113 0.19 -14.89 10.11
CA ALA A 113 -1.00 -15.69 10.33
C ALA A 113 -0.88 -16.51 11.60
N ARG A 114 -1.96 -16.60 12.35
CA ARG A 114 -2.04 -17.47 13.53
C ARG A 114 -2.08 -18.93 13.07
N MET A 115 -1.24 -19.78 13.67
CA MET A 115 -1.29 -21.22 13.40
C MET A 115 -2.60 -21.82 13.91
N ASN A 116 -3.18 -22.74 13.15
CA ASN A 116 -4.28 -23.59 13.59
C ASN A 116 -3.73 -24.98 13.93
N ILE A 117 -3.92 -25.43 15.17
CA ILE A 117 -3.49 -26.75 15.67
C ILE A 117 -4.75 -27.51 16.09
N ASP A 118 -4.95 -28.70 15.56
CA ASP A 118 -6.13 -29.54 15.83
C ASP A 118 -7.47 -28.81 15.61
N GLY A 119 -7.55 -28.03 14.53
CA GLY A 119 -8.74 -27.26 14.17
C GLY A 119 -8.98 -26.00 15.01
N LYS A 120 -8.04 -25.62 15.90
CA LYS A 120 -8.18 -24.47 16.80
C LYS A 120 -7.05 -23.45 16.62
N PRO A 121 -7.33 -22.14 16.63
CA PRO A 121 -6.28 -21.13 16.57
C PRO A 121 -5.37 -21.16 17.80
N HIS A 122 -4.05 -21.18 17.59
CA HIS A 122 -3.06 -21.22 18.67
C HIS A 122 -2.95 -19.88 19.41
N ASN A 123 -2.71 -19.90 20.71
CA ASN A 123 -2.71 -18.69 21.54
C ASN A 123 -1.60 -17.69 21.19
N HIS A 124 -0.45 -18.15 20.72
CA HIS A 124 0.76 -17.32 20.58
C HIS A 124 1.77 -17.80 19.53
N SER A 125 1.35 -18.65 18.59
CA SER A 125 2.23 -19.14 17.52
C SER A 125 1.71 -18.67 16.16
N PHE A 126 2.63 -18.21 15.33
CA PHE A 126 2.36 -17.57 14.05
C PHE A 126 3.31 -18.08 12.98
N TRP A 127 2.89 -18.02 11.72
CA TRP A 127 3.70 -18.31 10.54
C TRP A 127 3.48 -17.22 9.48
N ARG A 128 4.39 -17.14 8.50
CA ARG A 128 4.24 -16.24 7.36
C ARG A 128 3.58 -17.00 6.21
N ASP A 129 2.35 -16.65 5.88
CA ASP A 129 1.55 -17.25 4.82
C ASP A 129 1.44 -16.30 3.63
N GLY A 130 2.59 -16.11 2.97
CA GLY A 130 2.75 -15.19 1.85
C GLY A 130 3.54 -13.95 2.22
N GLU A 131 3.95 -13.21 1.18
CA GLU A 131 4.76 -12.00 1.28
C GLU A 131 3.93 -10.71 1.14
N GLU A 132 2.59 -10.83 1.11
CA GLU A 132 1.73 -9.65 1.05
C GLU A 132 1.94 -8.76 2.28
N THR A 133 1.95 -7.45 2.06
CA THR A 133 2.07 -6.46 3.13
C THR A 133 0.88 -5.51 3.13
N ARG A 134 0.50 -5.05 4.33
CA ARG A 134 -0.39 -3.91 4.50
C ARG A 134 0.46 -2.67 4.72
N GLN A 135 0.15 -1.59 4.04
CA GLN A 135 0.93 -0.36 4.14
C GLN A 135 0.04 0.86 4.37
N THR A 136 0.62 1.91 4.96
CA THR A 136 0.06 3.26 4.95
C THR A 136 1.15 4.28 4.65
N ASP A 137 0.76 5.36 3.98
CA ASP A 137 1.59 6.52 3.69
C ASP A 137 0.81 7.78 4.10
N LEU A 138 1.31 8.48 5.13
CA LEU A 138 0.69 9.67 5.69
C LEU A 138 1.67 10.84 5.64
N PHE A 139 1.33 11.90 4.92
CA PHE A 139 2.05 13.16 4.94
C PHE A 139 1.17 14.28 5.49
N VAL A 140 1.57 14.83 6.64
CA VAL A 140 0.88 15.94 7.31
C VAL A 140 1.77 17.17 7.31
N LYS A 141 1.19 18.33 7.01
CA LYS A 141 1.84 19.63 7.13
C LYS A 141 1.10 20.53 8.12
N ARG A 142 1.82 21.50 8.69
CA ARG A 142 1.20 22.68 9.31
C ARG A 142 0.49 23.49 8.22
N GLY A 143 -0.80 23.72 8.43
CA GLY A 143 -1.60 24.64 7.64
C GLY A 143 -1.74 26.01 8.34
N PRO A 144 -2.35 26.99 7.65
CA PRO A 144 -2.64 28.28 8.25
C PRO A 144 -3.57 28.14 9.46
N ASN A 145 -3.56 29.13 10.36
CA ASN A 145 -4.50 29.22 11.50
C ASN A 145 -4.52 27.97 12.42
N GLY A 146 -3.36 27.32 12.61
CA GLY A 146 -3.24 26.15 13.47
C GLY A 146 -3.86 24.87 12.91
N LEU A 147 -4.09 24.81 11.60
CA LEU A 147 -4.60 23.60 10.94
C LEU A 147 -3.49 22.55 10.74
N ARG A 148 -3.93 21.30 10.65
CA ARG A 148 -3.18 20.16 10.11
C ARG A 148 -3.75 19.89 8.72
N THR A 149 -2.90 19.99 7.71
CA THR A 149 -3.25 19.67 6.33
C THR A 149 -2.70 18.28 6.01
N VAL A 150 -3.58 17.34 5.71
CA VAL A 150 -3.21 16.03 5.20
C VAL A 150 -2.93 16.17 3.71
N VAL A 151 -1.65 16.13 3.33
CA VAL A 151 -1.21 16.20 1.93
C VAL A 151 -1.43 14.86 1.23
N ALA A 152 -1.20 13.77 1.96
CA ALA A 152 -1.50 12.42 1.51
C ALA A 152 -1.88 11.58 2.72
N LEU A 153 -2.96 10.81 2.60
CA LEU A 153 -3.21 9.64 3.44
C LEU A 153 -3.62 8.52 2.51
N LYS A 154 -2.79 7.48 2.44
CA LYS A 154 -3.01 6.30 1.62
C LYS A 154 -2.88 5.05 2.46
N SER A 155 -3.60 4.01 2.06
CA SER A 155 -3.30 2.65 2.51
C SER A 155 -3.21 1.73 1.31
N ALA A 156 -2.49 0.62 1.48
CA ALA A 156 -2.23 -0.29 0.38
C ALA A 156 -2.12 -1.75 0.82
N ILE A 157 -2.43 -2.62 -0.13
CA ILE A 157 -1.99 -4.01 -0.19
C ILE A 157 -0.86 -4.05 -1.21
N ALA A 158 0.27 -4.63 -0.87
CA ALA A 158 1.35 -4.84 -1.83
C ALA A 158 1.81 -6.30 -1.78
N GLY A 159 2.01 -6.91 -2.94
CA GLY A 159 2.55 -8.27 -3.03
C GLY A 159 1.52 -9.39 -2.87
N LEU A 160 0.22 -9.15 -3.08
CA LEU A 160 -0.80 -10.21 -2.97
C LEU A 160 -0.79 -11.08 -4.25
N LEU A 161 -0.11 -12.23 -4.18
CA LEU A 161 -0.03 -13.17 -5.29
C LEU A 161 -1.30 -14.03 -5.39
N VAL A 162 -1.95 -14.00 -6.56
CA VAL A 162 -3.15 -14.78 -6.87
C VAL A 162 -3.06 -15.45 -8.24
N LEU A 163 -3.79 -16.55 -8.41
CA LEU A 163 -3.88 -17.31 -9.66
C LEU A 163 -5.28 -17.93 -9.81
N LYS A 164 -5.85 -17.84 -11.00
CA LYS A 164 -7.02 -18.62 -11.44
C LYS A 164 -6.65 -19.40 -12.70
N THR A 165 -7.09 -20.64 -12.78
CA THR A 165 -6.68 -21.60 -13.82
C THR A 165 -7.56 -21.57 -15.07
N THR A 166 -8.73 -20.95 -14.98
CA THR A 166 -9.72 -20.79 -16.05
C THR A 166 -10.54 -19.53 -15.76
N GLY A 167 -11.50 -19.18 -16.62
CA GLY A 167 -12.39 -18.03 -16.45
C GLY A 167 -11.69 -16.69 -16.73
N SER A 168 -10.70 -16.72 -17.61
CA SER A 168 -10.08 -15.55 -18.21
C SER A 168 -9.93 -15.77 -19.71
N SER A 169 -10.28 -14.76 -20.49
CA SER A 169 -10.07 -14.72 -21.94
C SER A 169 -9.25 -13.49 -22.32
N PHE A 170 -8.83 -13.46 -23.58
CA PHE A 170 -8.26 -12.28 -24.23
C PHE A 170 -8.40 -12.42 -25.74
N GLU A 171 -9.36 -11.69 -26.29
CA GLU A 171 -9.81 -11.75 -27.68
C GLU A 171 -10.08 -10.32 -28.17
N ASP A 172 -10.29 -10.14 -29.47
CA ASP A 172 -10.67 -8.89 -30.13
C ASP A 172 -9.67 -7.73 -29.89
N PHE A 173 -8.40 -8.06 -29.66
CA PHE A 173 -7.32 -7.06 -29.57
C PHE A 173 -6.82 -6.64 -30.95
N VAL A 174 -6.23 -5.45 -31.02
CA VAL A 174 -5.66 -4.90 -32.27
C VAL A 174 -4.68 -5.90 -32.89
N ARG A 175 -4.81 -6.12 -34.20
CA ARG A 175 -3.89 -6.93 -34.99
C ARG A 175 -3.23 -6.07 -36.05
N ASP A 176 -1.91 -6.03 -36.00
CA ASP A 176 -1.04 -5.33 -36.95
C ASP A 176 0.16 -6.20 -37.32
N GLU A 177 1.12 -5.64 -38.06
CA GLU A 177 2.33 -6.33 -38.49
C GLU A 177 3.26 -6.81 -37.35
N TYR A 178 3.03 -6.41 -36.10
CA TYR A 178 3.80 -6.81 -34.93
C TYR A 178 3.11 -7.89 -34.08
N THR A 179 1.89 -8.31 -34.46
CA THR A 179 1.03 -9.14 -33.61
C THR A 179 1.19 -10.63 -33.90
N THR A 180 1.90 -11.35 -33.03
CA THR A 180 2.02 -12.83 -33.06
C THR A 180 1.12 -13.54 -32.05
N LEU A 181 0.56 -12.81 -31.08
CA LEU A 181 -0.29 -13.38 -30.04
C LEU A 181 -1.57 -13.96 -30.66
N ALA A 182 -1.84 -15.22 -30.33
CA ALA A 182 -3.11 -15.86 -30.62
C ALA A 182 -4.17 -15.41 -29.60
N GLU A 183 -5.39 -15.26 -30.08
CA GLU A 183 -6.55 -15.06 -29.20
C GLU A 183 -6.81 -16.31 -28.36
N THR A 184 -7.37 -16.12 -27.18
CA THR A 184 -7.77 -17.24 -26.33
C THR A 184 -9.07 -16.98 -25.58
N LYS A 185 -9.94 -17.99 -25.60
CA LYS A 185 -11.21 -18.02 -24.86
C LYS A 185 -11.04 -18.48 -23.42
N ASP A 186 -9.96 -19.20 -23.14
CA ASP A 186 -9.64 -19.64 -21.79
C ASP A 186 -8.12 -19.66 -21.55
N ARG A 187 -7.70 -19.10 -20.43
CA ARG A 187 -6.29 -19.06 -20.03
C ARG A 187 -6.14 -18.97 -18.52
N ILE A 188 -4.97 -19.36 -18.05
CA ILE A 188 -4.49 -19.02 -16.72
C ILE A 188 -4.32 -17.50 -16.63
N LEU A 189 -4.80 -16.92 -15.52
CA LEU A 189 -4.51 -15.55 -15.13
C LEU A 189 -3.83 -15.59 -13.76
N SER A 190 -2.62 -15.02 -13.67
CA SER A 190 -1.93 -14.81 -12.40
C SER A 190 -1.40 -13.40 -12.30
N THR A 191 -1.47 -12.83 -11.10
CA THR A 191 -0.97 -11.47 -10.84
C THR A 191 -0.48 -11.33 -9.41
N CYS A 192 0.41 -10.37 -9.20
CA CYS A 192 0.86 -9.93 -7.89
C CYS A 192 0.24 -8.57 -7.63
N VAL A 193 -0.86 -8.54 -6.90
CA VAL A 193 -1.70 -7.36 -6.73
C VAL A 193 -1.01 -6.34 -5.84
N ASP A 194 -0.81 -5.15 -6.41
CA ASP A 194 -0.58 -3.92 -5.66
C ASP A 194 -1.81 -3.03 -5.78
N ALA A 195 -2.50 -2.81 -4.67
CA ALA A 195 -3.70 -1.98 -4.57
C ALA A 195 -3.47 -0.85 -3.57
N THR A 196 -3.72 0.40 -3.96
CA THR A 196 -3.58 1.59 -3.11
C THR A 196 -4.87 2.38 -3.12
N TRP A 197 -5.32 2.87 -1.97
CA TRP A 197 -6.47 3.76 -1.89
C TRP A 197 -6.14 5.03 -1.10
N GLU A 198 -6.67 6.14 -1.57
CA GLU A 198 -6.45 7.47 -1.02
C GLU A 198 -7.69 7.94 -0.26
N PHE A 199 -7.47 8.47 0.93
CA PHE A 199 -8.54 8.95 1.80
C PHE A 199 -8.81 10.43 1.57
N ASN A 200 -10.08 10.81 1.59
CA ASN A 200 -10.50 12.20 1.60
C ASN A 200 -10.51 12.73 3.04
N VAL A 201 -9.41 13.35 3.48
CA VAL A 201 -9.29 13.94 4.81
C VAL A 201 -9.21 15.47 4.70
N PRO A 202 -10.19 16.23 5.21
CA PRO A 202 -10.12 17.69 5.21
C PRO A 202 -9.00 18.21 6.11
N ALA A 203 -8.60 19.47 5.88
CA ALA A 203 -7.77 20.17 6.84
C ALA A 203 -8.55 20.38 8.15
N VAL A 204 -7.96 20.02 9.28
CA VAL A 204 -8.61 20.06 10.59
C VAL A 204 -7.75 20.82 11.59
N LYS A 205 -8.37 21.37 12.64
CA LYS A 205 -7.66 22.01 13.74
C LYS A 205 -6.73 21.01 14.42
N THR A 206 -5.55 21.47 14.87
CA THR A 206 -4.51 20.60 15.44
C THR A 206 -5.05 19.74 16.60
N GLU A 207 -5.85 20.34 17.47
CA GLU A 207 -6.50 19.67 18.60
C GLU A 207 -7.52 18.59 18.20
N HIS A 208 -8.09 18.67 17.00
CA HIS A 208 -9.09 17.73 16.49
C HIS A 208 -8.49 16.66 15.55
N PHE A 209 -7.22 16.78 15.17
CA PHE A 209 -6.60 15.92 14.16
C PHE A 209 -6.70 14.43 14.48
N ALA A 210 -6.31 14.03 15.70
CA ALA A 210 -6.39 12.63 16.13
C ALA A 210 -7.84 12.13 16.19
N GLY A 211 -8.76 12.95 16.71
CA GLY A 211 -10.17 12.60 16.81
C GLY A 211 -10.87 12.49 15.45
N HIS A 212 -10.41 13.23 14.44
CA HIS A 212 -10.92 13.13 13.08
C HIS A 212 -10.45 11.83 12.41
N LEU A 213 -9.15 11.49 12.50
CA LEU A 213 -8.64 10.22 11.96
C LEU A 213 -9.32 9.01 12.63
N ALA A 214 -9.58 9.07 13.94
CA ALA A 214 -10.22 7.99 14.69
C ALA A 214 -11.66 7.65 14.23
N GLN A 215 -12.31 8.52 13.45
CA GLN A 215 -13.64 8.26 12.88
C GLN A 215 -13.59 7.38 11.64
N ILE A 216 -12.41 7.22 11.02
CA ILE A 216 -12.24 6.46 9.79
C ILE A 216 -12.00 4.98 10.16
N PRO A 217 -12.84 4.04 9.69
CA PRO A 217 -12.72 2.62 10.03
C PRO A 217 -11.65 1.92 9.17
N PHE A 218 -10.39 2.32 9.33
CA PHE A 218 -9.28 1.91 8.46
C PHE A 218 -9.12 0.39 8.31
N ASN A 219 -9.25 -0.36 9.40
CA ASN A 219 -9.12 -1.83 9.37
C ASN A 219 -10.25 -2.46 8.54
N ASN A 220 -11.49 -2.04 8.74
CA ASN A 220 -12.64 -2.53 7.97
C ASN A 220 -12.52 -2.16 6.49
N ILE A 221 -11.98 -0.98 6.18
CA ILE A 221 -11.73 -0.56 4.80
C ILE A 221 -10.68 -1.48 4.17
N TYR A 222 -9.56 -1.74 4.86
CA TYR A 222 -8.53 -2.67 4.38
C TYR A 222 -9.10 -4.07 4.10
N ASP A 223 -9.83 -4.64 5.06
CA ASP A 223 -10.44 -5.98 4.93
C ASP A 223 -11.41 -6.00 3.74
N SER A 224 -12.26 -4.97 3.62
CA SER A 224 -13.21 -4.84 2.53
C SER A 224 -12.56 -4.72 1.15
N VAL A 225 -11.48 -3.94 1.02
CA VAL A 225 -10.76 -3.83 -0.27
C VAL A 225 -10.15 -5.17 -0.64
N ARG A 226 -9.47 -5.83 0.31
CA ARG A 226 -8.86 -7.15 0.10
C ARG A 226 -9.91 -8.19 -0.31
N ASP A 227 -11.06 -8.20 0.36
CA ASP A 227 -12.16 -9.11 0.04
C ASP A 227 -12.73 -8.84 -1.35
N VAL A 228 -12.94 -7.57 -1.72
CA VAL A 228 -13.38 -7.19 -3.08
C VAL A 228 -12.36 -7.64 -4.12
N THR A 229 -11.07 -7.44 -3.87
CA THR A 229 -10.00 -7.93 -4.76
C THR A 229 -10.11 -9.44 -4.95
N CYS A 230 -10.07 -10.22 -3.87
CA CYS A 230 -10.05 -11.69 -3.96
C CYS A 230 -11.35 -12.24 -4.57
N LYS A 231 -12.50 -11.73 -4.15
CA LYS A 231 -13.81 -12.16 -4.64
C LYS A 231 -13.99 -11.84 -6.12
N THR A 232 -13.69 -10.61 -6.53
CA THR A 232 -13.83 -10.22 -7.94
C THR A 232 -12.86 -10.99 -8.82
N PHE A 233 -11.61 -11.23 -8.36
CA PHE A 233 -10.66 -12.05 -9.11
C PHE A 233 -11.19 -13.48 -9.32
N ALA A 234 -11.73 -14.09 -8.26
CA ALA A 234 -12.24 -15.45 -8.31
C ALA A 234 -13.51 -15.58 -9.18
N GLU A 235 -14.48 -14.68 -9.01
CA GLU A 235 -15.81 -14.80 -9.61
C GLU A 235 -15.96 -14.16 -11.00
N ASP A 236 -15.08 -13.24 -11.39
CA ASP A 236 -15.21 -12.54 -12.67
C ASP A 236 -14.75 -13.42 -13.85
N GLU A 237 -15.63 -13.63 -14.84
CA GLU A 237 -15.25 -14.13 -16.16
C GLU A 237 -14.47 -13.01 -16.89
N SER A 238 -13.14 -13.06 -16.75
CA SER A 238 -12.27 -11.93 -17.03
C SER A 238 -11.97 -11.78 -18.51
N ALA A 239 -12.61 -10.81 -19.18
CA ALA A 239 -12.31 -10.47 -20.58
C ALA A 239 -10.92 -9.82 -20.76
N SER A 240 -10.39 -9.17 -19.72
CA SER A 240 -9.04 -8.62 -19.67
C SER A 240 -8.69 -8.21 -18.24
N VAL A 241 -7.38 -8.08 -17.96
CA VAL A 241 -6.90 -7.57 -16.67
C VAL A 241 -7.46 -6.17 -16.40
N GLN A 242 -7.55 -5.32 -17.43
CA GLN A 242 -8.09 -3.96 -17.36
C GLN A 242 -9.55 -3.96 -16.86
N ALA A 243 -10.39 -4.82 -17.43
CA ALA A 243 -11.81 -4.87 -17.08
C ALA A 243 -12.03 -5.35 -15.64
N THR A 244 -11.33 -6.41 -15.23
CA THR A 244 -11.42 -6.97 -13.88
C THR A 244 -10.84 -5.99 -12.84
N LEU A 245 -9.72 -5.32 -13.15
CA LEU A 245 -9.15 -4.25 -12.33
C LEU A 245 -10.17 -3.13 -12.09
N TYR A 246 -10.81 -2.65 -13.16
CA TYR A 246 -11.80 -1.58 -13.07
C TYR A 246 -12.99 -1.97 -12.16
N LYS A 247 -13.47 -3.22 -12.25
CA LYS A 247 -14.52 -3.75 -11.37
C LYS A 247 -14.10 -3.74 -9.90
N MET A 248 -12.89 -4.21 -9.58
CA MET A 248 -12.35 -4.20 -8.21
C MET A 248 -12.26 -2.79 -7.63
N ALA A 249 -11.67 -1.87 -8.39
CA ALA A 249 -11.49 -0.49 -7.95
C ALA A 249 -12.83 0.24 -7.77
N THR A 250 -13.77 0.03 -8.68
CA THR A 250 -15.13 0.62 -8.63
C THR A 250 -15.90 0.12 -7.41
N GLN A 251 -15.92 -1.18 -7.16
CA GLN A 251 -16.61 -1.73 -5.97
C GLN A 251 -15.96 -1.21 -4.68
N SER A 252 -14.62 -1.22 -4.61
CA SER A 252 -13.87 -0.76 -3.44
C SER A 252 -14.20 0.69 -3.07
N ILE A 253 -14.18 1.60 -4.06
CA ILE A 253 -14.47 3.02 -3.81
C ILE A 253 -15.96 3.25 -3.49
N GLN A 254 -16.88 2.49 -4.08
CA GLN A 254 -18.31 2.64 -3.82
C GLN A 254 -18.71 2.21 -2.40
N ASN A 255 -18.02 1.20 -1.84
CA ASN A 255 -18.31 0.70 -0.49
C ASN A 255 -17.98 1.70 0.64
N TRP A 256 -17.10 2.67 0.39
CA TRP A 256 -16.56 3.53 1.45
C TRP A 256 -16.53 5.00 1.04
N LYS A 257 -17.37 5.81 1.70
CA LYS A 257 -17.42 7.28 1.50
C LYS A 257 -16.09 8.00 1.79
N TRP A 258 -15.23 7.38 2.59
CA TRP A 258 -13.93 7.92 2.99
C TRP A 258 -12.87 7.87 1.88
N LEU A 259 -13.10 7.08 0.83
CA LEU A 259 -12.16 6.90 -0.28
C LEU A 259 -12.43 7.88 -1.41
N ASP A 260 -11.37 8.49 -1.92
CA ASP A 260 -11.41 9.40 -3.07
C ASP A 260 -10.90 8.76 -4.37
N ARG A 261 -9.88 7.91 -4.23
CA ARG A 261 -9.21 7.22 -5.34
C ARG A 261 -8.82 5.82 -4.93
N VAL A 262 -8.94 4.87 -5.86
CA VAL A 262 -8.44 3.50 -5.73
C VAL A 262 -7.63 3.17 -6.98
N SER A 263 -6.37 2.81 -6.77
CA SER A 263 -5.37 2.51 -7.79
C SER A 263 -4.94 1.06 -7.69
N TYR A 264 -4.71 0.44 -8.83
CA TYR A 264 -4.15 -0.91 -8.93
C TYR A 264 -2.98 -0.91 -9.91
N ALA A 265 -1.97 -1.73 -9.60
CA ALA A 265 -0.93 -2.16 -10.52
C ALA A 265 -0.90 -3.71 -10.53
N LEU A 266 -1.19 -4.29 -11.69
CA LEU A 266 -1.37 -5.72 -11.89
C LEU A 266 -0.41 -6.21 -12.98
N PRO A 267 0.76 -6.78 -12.62
CA PRO A 267 1.57 -7.49 -13.58
C PRO A 267 0.84 -8.77 -14.01
N ASN A 268 0.73 -9.02 -15.31
CA ASN A 268 0.23 -10.28 -15.85
C ASN A 268 1.38 -11.29 -15.87
N ARG A 269 1.39 -12.22 -14.91
CA ARG A 269 2.40 -13.27 -14.79
C ARG A 269 2.01 -14.43 -15.70
N HIS A 270 2.80 -14.66 -16.73
CA HIS A 270 2.46 -15.58 -17.81
C HIS A 270 2.71 -17.05 -17.44
N PHE A 271 1.76 -17.89 -17.85
CA PHE A 271 1.86 -19.35 -17.84
C PHE A 271 1.52 -19.83 -19.25
N PHE A 272 2.53 -20.27 -20.00
CA PHE A 272 2.32 -20.73 -21.38
C PHE A 272 2.21 -22.24 -21.41
N ALA A 273 1.19 -22.75 -22.11
CA ALA A 273 1.08 -24.17 -22.38
C ALA A 273 2.30 -24.61 -23.21
N VAL A 274 2.92 -25.71 -22.82
CA VAL A 274 4.12 -26.22 -23.49
C VAL A 274 3.68 -27.04 -24.71
N ASP A 275 4.14 -26.69 -25.91
CA ASP A 275 3.97 -27.60 -27.06
C ASP A 275 4.76 -28.88 -26.76
N LEU A 276 4.10 -30.04 -26.86
CA LEU A 276 4.72 -31.37 -26.68
C LEU A 276 4.50 -32.26 -27.91
N SER A 277 3.98 -31.71 -29.02
CA SER A 277 3.62 -32.45 -30.22
C SER A 277 4.83 -33.14 -30.89
N TYR A 278 6.03 -32.57 -30.74
CA TYR A 278 7.28 -33.16 -31.21
C TYR A 278 7.68 -34.44 -30.46
N PHE A 279 7.11 -34.70 -29.28
CA PHE A 279 7.29 -35.95 -28.55
C PHE A 279 6.14 -36.91 -28.84
N ARG A 280 6.25 -37.62 -29.97
CA ARG A 280 5.29 -38.66 -30.39
C ARG A 280 3.84 -38.17 -30.52
N GLY A 281 3.64 -36.90 -30.88
CA GLY A 281 2.30 -36.33 -31.06
C GLY A 281 1.53 -36.08 -29.77
N THR A 282 2.22 -35.97 -28.62
CA THR A 282 1.58 -35.69 -27.32
C THR A 282 0.87 -34.32 -27.37
N LYS A 283 -0.43 -34.31 -27.04
CA LYS A 283 -1.25 -33.08 -27.06
C LYS A 283 -1.18 -32.39 -25.70
N ASN A 284 -0.86 -31.09 -25.69
CA ASN A 284 -0.83 -30.25 -24.48
C ASN A 284 -1.13 -28.77 -24.79
N LEU A 285 -1.82 -28.48 -25.89
CA LEU A 285 -2.25 -27.13 -26.26
C LEU A 285 -3.77 -27.06 -26.26
N GLN A 286 -4.32 -25.84 -26.17
CA GLN A 286 -5.77 -25.57 -26.22
C GLN A 286 -6.54 -26.41 -25.17
N GLU A 287 -7.61 -27.12 -25.55
CA GLU A 287 -8.42 -27.92 -24.62
C GLU A 287 -7.67 -29.09 -23.96
N HIS A 288 -6.47 -29.43 -24.44
CA HIS A 288 -5.63 -30.50 -23.89
C HIS A 288 -4.55 -30.00 -22.93
N ALA A 289 -4.43 -28.69 -22.73
CA ALA A 289 -3.36 -28.13 -21.91
C ALA A 289 -3.56 -28.44 -20.42
N ASP A 290 -2.61 -29.17 -19.83
CA ASP A 290 -2.51 -29.40 -18.38
C ASP A 290 -1.07 -29.18 -17.85
N VAL A 291 -0.08 -29.04 -18.74
CA VAL A 291 1.30 -28.68 -18.42
C VAL A 291 1.66 -27.28 -18.95
N TYR A 292 2.06 -26.40 -18.04
CA TYR A 292 2.40 -25.01 -18.33
C TYR A 292 3.82 -24.66 -17.88
N GLN A 293 4.48 -23.77 -18.60
CA GLN A 293 5.72 -23.11 -18.21
C GLN A 293 5.41 -21.75 -17.55
N PRO A 294 5.63 -21.60 -16.24
CA PRO A 294 5.60 -20.29 -15.59
C PRO A 294 6.79 -19.45 -16.06
N LEU A 295 6.55 -18.20 -16.40
CA LEU A 295 7.60 -17.25 -16.76
C LEU A 295 7.86 -16.27 -15.61
N ALA A 296 9.13 -16.08 -15.28
CA ALA A 296 9.55 -15.02 -14.37
C ALA A 296 9.41 -13.65 -15.05
N ASP A 297 9.87 -13.57 -16.30
CA ASP A 297 9.96 -12.36 -17.12
C ASP A 297 9.82 -12.71 -18.62
N PRO A 298 9.39 -11.77 -19.48
CA PRO A 298 8.78 -10.48 -19.15
C PRO A 298 7.34 -10.65 -18.63
N SER A 299 6.75 -9.58 -18.10
CA SER A 299 5.33 -9.52 -17.73
C SER A 299 4.67 -8.28 -18.31
N GLY A 300 3.44 -8.40 -18.82
CA GLY A 300 2.61 -7.21 -19.05
C GLY A 300 2.34 -6.49 -17.73
N LEU A 301 2.26 -5.16 -17.73
CA LEU A 301 1.92 -4.37 -16.54
C LEU A 301 0.69 -3.51 -16.82
N ILE A 302 -0.39 -3.75 -16.08
CA ILE A 302 -1.64 -3.04 -16.23
C ILE A 302 -1.86 -2.17 -14.99
N THR A 303 -2.06 -0.88 -15.19
CA THR A 303 -2.32 0.07 -14.10
C THR A 303 -3.54 0.92 -14.40
N ALA A 304 -4.36 1.20 -13.39
CA ALA A 304 -5.38 2.25 -13.48
C ALA A 304 -5.71 2.84 -12.11
N THR A 305 -6.30 4.04 -12.12
CA THR A 305 -6.85 4.68 -10.93
C THR A 305 -8.30 5.06 -11.20
N VAL A 306 -9.21 4.56 -10.38
CA VAL A 306 -10.61 4.97 -10.37
C VAL A 306 -10.78 6.02 -9.27
N ALA A 307 -11.39 7.14 -9.62
CA ALA A 307 -11.66 8.24 -8.71
C ALA A 307 -13.15 8.58 -8.72
N ARG A 308 -13.63 9.21 -7.63
CA ARG A 308 -14.98 9.77 -7.62
C ARG A 308 -15.12 10.86 -8.67
N ALA A 309 -16.31 11.01 -9.24
CA ALA A 309 -16.60 12.10 -10.18
C ALA A 309 -16.43 13.46 -9.46
N PRO A 310 -15.95 14.51 -10.15
CA PRO A 310 -15.84 15.84 -9.57
C PRO A 310 -17.16 16.29 -8.92
N GLY A 311 -17.10 16.79 -7.68
CA GLY A 311 -18.28 17.26 -6.95
C GLY A 311 -19.14 16.17 -6.29
N SER A 312 -18.80 14.89 -6.43
CA SER A 312 -19.49 13.77 -5.77
C SER A 312 -18.91 13.36 -4.41
N HIS A 313 -17.97 14.14 -3.87
CA HIS A 313 -17.42 13.87 -2.55
C HIS A 313 -18.54 13.97 -1.50
N ALA A 314 -18.71 12.92 -0.70
CA ALA A 314 -19.46 13.06 0.54
C ALA A 314 -18.76 14.15 1.36
N ARG A 315 -19.49 15.23 1.70
CA ARG A 315 -18.98 16.20 2.68
C ARG A 315 -18.81 15.44 3.99
N LEU A 316 -17.56 15.22 4.39
CA LEU A 316 -17.17 14.66 5.67
C LEU A 316 -16.93 15.79 6.67
#